data_AF-A0A534PHC7-F1
#
_entry.id   AF-A0A534PHC7-F1
#
_cell.length_a   1.000
_cell.length_b   1.000
_cell.length_c   1.000
_cell.angle_alpha   90.00
_cell.angle_beta   90.00
_cell.angle_gamma   90.00
#
_symmetry.space_group_name_H-M   'P 1'
#
loop_
_entity.id
_entity.type
_entity.pdbx_description
1 polymer ?
#
loop_
_entity_poly.entity_id
_entity_poly.type
_entity_poly.pdbx_seq_one_letter_code
_entity_poly.pdbx_strand_id
1 'polypeptide(L)'
;MRPRGGMERLGRAMERRCGQRVDRQMDELRPDAPRRRAAGGRPPFRSADQMVGSASSELYRRGVQPGRSSMAEQTPAPRILYIEDNPESRALVRNVLEARGFDVLEASDGIAGIDLAISAHPDLILCDIEMPGIDGYETATRLRSYRGLDQCPIVVLTSHGDRGLSLSIGCDGYIEKPIDVARFPGQLREFLKGKREKVRGPEERRYLREYSQSLVERLEATVRELTAANSRLRAAARSKTEFMQNLSHELATPLTPIAGYLKILRAGKTGPVNEAQQKIVDSMQLAAERLSRTIDNLVDFATLESGGYAIQRDFFDPQELARAVIDEEKPKAKARRITLELTAEPTDPGWGDERKLKQAVGNLIDNAIKFSPHGSSVLLRVSGDALRLDFEVYDQGEGLLADEAEKVFDPFFHADRVGDERAPGAGLGLPVAKQVVEAHGGHIWAESPPKNQPDSRHHFSGAKVAFWIPTKEHAPEQPQPTPFPQPLPEGGTS
;
A
#
# COMPACT_ATOMS: atom_id res chain seq x y z
N MET A 1 -53.17 -53.35 12.94
CA MET A 1 -51.99 -53.15 13.79
C MET A 1 -51.12 -52.05 13.19
N ARG A 2 -51.07 -50.89 13.85
CA ARG A 2 -49.98 -49.88 13.81
C ARG A 2 -48.78 -50.40 14.64
N PRO A 3 -47.61 -49.71 14.73
CA PRO A 3 -47.22 -48.38 14.21
C PRO A 3 -45.91 -48.42 13.37
N ARG A 4 -45.46 -47.46 12.53
CA ARG A 4 -45.45 -45.98 12.46
C ARG A 4 -44.83 -45.24 13.65
N GLY A 5 -43.53 -44.90 13.54
CA GLY A 5 -42.92 -43.79 14.28
C GLY A 5 -41.50 -44.10 14.76
N GLY A 6 -40.48 -43.72 13.99
CA GLY A 6 -39.10 -43.95 14.42
C GLY A 6 -37.99 -43.41 13.53
N MET A 7 -38.21 -42.35 12.74
CA MET A 7 -37.10 -41.67 12.05
C MET A 7 -37.36 -40.19 11.72
N GLU A 8 -38.32 -39.55 12.40
CA GLU A 8 -38.56 -38.09 12.33
C GLU A 8 -38.23 -37.37 13.66
N ARG A 9 -37.54 -38.03 14.59
CA ARG A 9 -37.23 -37.49 15.94
C ARG A 9 -35.75 -37.18 16.22
N LEU A 10 -34.89 -37.19 15.22
CA LEU A 10 -33.51 -36.65 15.35
C LEU A 10 -33.28 -35.32 14.62
N GLY A 11 -34.19 -34.91 13.73
CA GLY A 11 -34.08 -33.63 12.99
C GLY A 11 -34.76 -32.41 13.65
N ARG A 12 -35.27 -32.53 14.88
CA ARG A 12 -36.00 -31.43 15.58
C ARG A 12 -35.53 -31.14 17.01
N ALA A 13 -34.33 -31.62 17.38
CA ALA A 13 -33.73 -31.40 18.69
C ALA A 13 -32.44 -30.55 18.68
N MET A 14 -31.95 -30.11 17.51
CA MET A 14 -30.77 -29.24 17.39
C MET A 14 -31.09 -27.78 17.00
N GLU A 15 -32.33 -27.45 16.65
CA GLU A 15 -32.76 -26.08 16.33
C GLU A 15 -33.42 -25.32 17.49
N ARG A 16 -33.38 -25.85 18.72
CA ARG A 16 -33.90 -25.17 19.92
C ARG A 16 -32.96 -25.31 21.11
N ARG A 17 -31.71 -24.88 20.96
CA ARG A 17 -30.82 -24.50 22.09
C ARG A 17 -29.52 -23.85 21.61
N CYS A 18 -29.62 -22.72 20.90
CA CYS A 18 -28.54 -21.73 20.85
C CYS A 18 -29.09 -20.36 20.43
N GLY A 19 -30.11 -19.90 21.16
CA GLY A 19 -30.43 -18.48 21.21
C GLY A 19 -29.79 -17.88 22.47
N GLN A 20 -29.36 -16.63 22.33
CA GLN A 20 -29.05 -15.63 23.37
C GLN A 20 -27.56 -15.37 23.66
N ARG A 21 -27.21 -14.07 23.52
CA ARG A 21 -25.87 -13.43 23.43
C ARG A 21 -25.33 -13.56 22.01
N VAL A 22 -25.48 -12.59 21.13
CA VAL A 22 -25.08 -11.17 21.23
C VAL A 22 -25.93 -10.39 20.23
N ASP A 23 -26.74 -9.44 20.70
CA ASP A 23 -27.21 -8.28 19.93
C ASP A 23 -28.09 -7.41 20.85
N ARG A 24 -27.42 -6.64 21.70
CA ARG A 24 -27.98 -5.46 22.38
C ARG A 24 -26.83 -4.54 22.70
N GLN A 25 -26.57 -3.59 21.80
CA GLN A 25 -26.20 -2.20 22.08
C GLN A 25 -25.71 -1.59 20.78
N MET A 26 -26.48 -0.64 20.23
CA MET A 26 -26.04 0.58 19.54
C MET A 26 -27.23 1.11 18.75
N ASP A 27 -28.15 1.76 19.46
CA ASP A 27 -29.16 2.61 18.85
C ASP A 27 -29.38 3.75 19.84
N GLU A 28 -28.73 4.91 19.57
CA GLU A 28 -29.11 6.26 19.97
C GLU A 28 -27.96 7.24 19.71
N LEU A 29 -28.16 8.12 18.72
CA LEU A 29 -27.94 9.58 18.74
C LEU A 29 -27.60 10.11 17.33
N ARG A 30 -28.65 10.47 16.59
CA ARG A 30 -28.60 11.52 15.55
C ARG A 30 -28.70 12.89 16.22
N PRO A 31 -28.17 13.95 15.60
CA PRO A 31 -28.80 15.25 15.67
C PRO A 31 -29.22 15.77 14.30
N ASP A 32 -30.39 16.41 14.31
CA ASP A 32 -31.06 17.10 13.21
C ASP A 32 -30.26 18.29 12.65
N ALA A 33 -30.41 18.51 11.35
CA ALA A 33 -30.20 19.81 10.70
C ALA A 33 -31.51 20.63 10.78
N PRO A 34 -31.45 21.98 10.64
CA PRO A 34 -31.84 22.51 9.33
C PRO A 34 -31.10 23.78 8.86
N ARG A 35 -30.76 23.75 7.56
CA ARG A 35 -30.87 24.77 6.49
C ARG A 35 -30.71 26.27 6.85
N ARG A 36 -29.80 26.95 6.13
CA ARG A 36 -30.13 28.06 5.18
C ARG A 36 -28.97 28.40 4.23
N ARG A 37 -29.35 28.86 3.05
CA ARG A 37 -28.59 29.11 1.81
C ARG A 37 -27.91 30.49 1.74
N ALA A 38 -26.98 30.58 0.77
CA ALA A 38 -26.59 31.73 -0.06
C ALA A 38 -25.59 32.72 0.58
N ALA A 39 -24.59 33.29 -0.09
CA ALA A 39 -24.19 33.34 -1.50
C ALA A 39 -22.71 33.80 -1.62
N GLY A 40 -22.07 33.48 -2.74
CA GLY A 40 -21.25 34.44 -3.51
C GLY A 40 -19.76 34.60 -3.19
N GLY A 41 -18.93 34.37 -4.22
CA GLY A 41 -17.82 35.28 -4.54
C GLY A 41 -16.39 34.86 -4.17
N ARG A 42 -15.69 34.24 -5.13
CA ARG A 42 -14.22 34.38 -5.34
C ARG A 42 -13.89 35.82 -5.82
N PRO A 43 -12.62 36.27 -5.96
CA PRO A 43 -11.30 35.95 -5.34
C PRO A 43 -10.51 37.30 -5.10
N PRO A 44 -9.18 37.49 -5.35
CA PRO A 44 -7.94 36.71 -5.15
C PRO A 44 -6.84 37.45 -4.31
N PHE A 45 -5.71 36.77 -4.13
CA PHE A 45 -4.35 37.27 -3.80
C PHE A 45 -4.01 38.72 -4.21
N ARG A 46 -3.30 39.44 -3.31
CA ARG A 46 -2.21 40.39 -3.66
C ARG A 46 -1.15 40.43 -2.55
N SER A 47 0.09 40.26 -2.98
CA SER A 47 1.33 40.68 -2.33
C SER A 47 1.57 42.19 -2.52
N ALA A 48 2.22 42.84 -1.55
CA ALA A 48 3.35 43.75 -1.73
C ALA A 48 3.63 44.60 -0.48
N ASP A 49 4.92 44.79 -0.21
CA ASP A 49 5.54 45.85 0.59
C ASP A 49 4.93 47.24 0.39
N GLN A 50 4.88 48.04 1.46
CA GLN A 50 5.64 49.31 1.61
C GLN A 50 5.00 50.29 2.62
N MET A 51 5.90 50.87 3.44
CA MET A 51 5.96 52.26 3.93
C MET A 51 4.82 52.82 4.79
N VAL A 52 5.07 53.13 6.08
CA VAL A 52 5.68 54.36 6.65
C VAL A 52 4.75 55.58 6.60
N GLY A 53 4.54 56.19 7.78
CA GLY A 53 4.01 57.55 7.96
C GLY A 53 2.90 57.63 9.01
N SER A 54 3.23 57.57 10.30
CA SER A 54 3.46 58.75 11.17
C SER A 54 2.18 59.51 11.54
N ALA A 55 1.80 59.44 12.82
CA ALA A 55 1.18 60.55 13.51
C ALA A 55 1.55 60.52 15.00
N SER A 56 2.15 61.65 15.43
CA SER A 56 2.15 62.22 16.77
C SER A 56 2.89 61.46 17.88
N SER A 57 4.09 61.84 18.33
CA SER A 57 4.53 63.10 18.98
C SER A 57 3.78 63.42 20.27
N GLU A 58 4.31 62.98 21.41
CA GLU A 58 4.47 63.82 22.61
C GLU A 58 5.43 63.17 23.63
N LEU A 59 6.32 64.01 24.17
CA LEU A 59 7.18 63.81 25.36
C LEU A 59 8.55 63.10 25.17
N TYR A 60 9.49 63.89 24.64
CA TYR A 60 10.93 63.75 24.90
C TYR A 60 11.43 65.01 25.63
N ARG A 61 11.92 64.91 26.88
CA ARG A 61 13.23 65.49 27.26
C ARG A 61 13.70 65.14 28.69
N ARG A 62 15.02 64.90 28.74
CA ARG A 62 15.98 64.76 29.86
C ARG A 62 16.07 63.33 30.40
N GLY A 63 17.13 62.53 30.22
CA GLY A 63 18.48 62.77 29.74
C GLY A 63 19.48 62.37 30.83
N VAL A 64 19.99 61.12 30.80
CA VAL A 64 21.27 60.66 31.39
C VAL A 64 21.66 59.33 30.69
N GLN A 65 22.81 59.27 30.04
CA GLN A 65 23.66 58.06 29.99
C GLN A 65 24.89 58.38 30.88
N PRO A 66 25.69 57.42 31.40
CA PRO A 66 25.71 55.97 31.16
C PRO A 66 25.78 55.13 32.46
N GLY A 67 25.29 53.89 32.42
CA GLY A 67 25.50 52.89 33.47
C GLY A 67 25.92 51.57 32.87
N ARG A 68 27.21 51.23 32.99
CA ARG A 68 27.70 49.86 32.83
C ARG A 68 26.99 48.98 33.86
N SER A 69 25.94 48.29 33.44
CA SER A 69 25.31 47.24 34.24
C SER A 69 25.61 45.91 33.55
N SER A 70 26.57 45.18 34.10
CA SER A 70 26.90 43.77 33.89
C SER A 70 26.09 43.05 32.81
N MET A 71 26.74 42.74 31.69
CA MET A 71 26.47 41.49 30.99
C MET A 71 26.77 40.35 31.97
N ALA A 72 25.76 39.92 32.73
CA ALA A 72 25.75 38.56 33.21
C ALA A 72 25.56 37.69 31.97
N GLU A 73 26.57 36.90 31.61
CA GLU A 73 26.40 35.77 30.72
C GLU A 73 25.21 34.95 31.23
N GLN A 74 24.04 35.10 30.59
CA GLN A 74 22.95 34.17 30.79
C GLN A 74 23.42 32.87 30.15
N THR A 75 23.95 31.97 30.97
CA THR A 75 24.27 30.62 30.52
C THR A 75 22.97 30.04 29.94
N PRO A 76 22.97 29.57 28.68
CA PRO A 76 21.76 29.01 28.08
C PRO A 76 21.21 27.88 28.96
N ALA A 77 19.89 27.83 29.07
CA ALA A 77 19.21 26.79 29.85
C ALA A 77 19.62 25.41 29.32
N PRO A 78 20.02 24.46 30.19
CA PRO A 78 20.40 23.13 29.72
C PRO A 78 19.23 22.45 29.03
N ARG A 79 19.48 21.88 27.85
CA ARG A 79 18.49 21.24 27.01
C ARG A 79 18.39 19.75 27.33
N ILE A 80 17.20 19.31 27.70
CA ILE A 80 16.89 17.92 28.03
C ILE A 80 15.95 17.37 26.97
N LEU A 81 16.35 16.27 26.31
CA LEU A 81 15.42 15.49 25.49
C LEU A 81 14.75 14.43 26.36
N TYR A 82 13.43 14.48 26.46
CA TYR A 82 12.63 13.47 27.15
C TYR A 82 11.86 12.59 26.16
N ILE A 83 12.16 11.28 26.18
CA ILE A 83 11.54 10.26 25.33
C ILE A 83 10.58 9.43 26.20
N GLU A 84 9.28 9.56 25.95
CA GLU A 84 8.21 8.89 26.70
C GLU A 84 6.95 8.82 25.84
N ASP A 85 6.32 7.64 25.77
CA ASP A 85 5.11 7.43 24.97
C ASP A 85 3.87 8.03 25.63
N ASN A 86 3.76 7.93 26.96
CA ASN A 86 2.64 8.44 27.71
C ASN A 86 2.60 9.99 27.73
N PRO A 87 1.57 10.62 27.14
CA PRO A 87 1.47 12.08 27.08
C PRO A 87 1.29 12.74 28.45
N GLU A 88 0.69 12.06 29.43
CA GLU A 88 0.50 12.60 30.78
C GLU A 88 1.82 12.66 31.56
N SER A 89 2.60 11.57 31.51
CA SER A 89 3.97 11.53 32.05
C SER A 89 4.85 12.62 31.43
N ARG A 90 4.76 12.77 30.11
CA ARG A 90 5.48 13.78 29.32
C ARG A 90 5.15 15.20 29.76
N ALA A 91 3.86 15.52 29.87
CA ALA A 91 3.40 16.81 30.36
C ALA A 91 3.85 17.10 31.80
N LEU A 92 3.77 16.10 32.70
CA LEU A 92 4.20 16.26 34.10
C LEU A 92 5.70 16.59 34.18
N VAL A 93 6.55 15.79 33.53
CA VAL A 93 8.00 15.98 33.56
C VAL A 93 8.41 17.31 32.93
N ARG A 94 7.80 17.68 31.80
CA ARG A 94 8.03 18.97 31.16
C ARG A 94 7.77 20.12 32.11
N ASN A 95 6.58 20.16 32.72
CA ASN A 95 6.19 21.22 33.67
C ASN A 95 7.16 21.32 34.86
N VAL A 96 7.60 20.18 35.39
CA VAL A 96 8.54 20.12 36.53
C VAL A 96 9.92 20.66 36.15
N LEU A 97 10.41 20.31 34.96
CA LEU A 97 11.75 20.70 34.51
C LEU A 97 11.79 22.15 34.00
N GLU A 98 10.80 22.59 33.22
CA GLU A 98 10.71 23.98 32.74
C GLU A 98 10.59 24.97 33.91
N ALA A 99 9.78 24.64 34.93
CA ALA A 99 9.67 25.46 36.15
C ALA A 99 10.99 25.58 36.93
N ARG A 100 12.00 24.77 36.61
CA ARG A 100 13.33 24.74 37.24
C ARG A 100 14.44 25.19 36.30
N GLY A 101 14.09 25.78 35.16
CA GLY A 101 15.01 26.44 34.23
C GLY A 101 15.69 25.52 33.23
N PHE A 102 15.06 24.40 32.87
CA PHE A 102 15.50 23.53 31.77
C PHE A 102 14.72 23.82 30.49
N ASP A 103 15.37 23.67 29.34
CA ASP A 103 14.72 23.62 28.02
C ASP A 103 14.37 22.15 27.72
N VAL A 104 13.10 21.80 27.55
CA VAL A 104 12.67 20.39 27.39
C VAL A 104 12.20 20.13 25.95
N LEU A 105 12.97 19.31 25.24
CA LEU A 105 12.53 18.68 24.00
C LEU A 105 11.82 17.37 24.32
N GLU A 106 10.85 17.00 23.51
CA GLU A 106 10.10 15.77 23.76
C GLU A 106 9.97 14.90 22.51
N ALA A 107 9.95 13.60 22.75
CA ALA A 107 9.64 12.58 21.76
C ALA A 107 8.61 11.60 22.31
N SER A 108 7.71 11.14 21.43
CA SER A 108 6.67 10.15 21.76
C SER A 108 7.11 8.69 21.65
N ASP A 109 8.29 8.46 21.08
CA ASP A 109 8.82 7.12 20.85
C ASP A 109 10.34 7.21 20.62
N GLY A 110 11.01 6.06 20.70
CA GLY A 110 12.46 6.00 20.58
C GLY A 110 12.99 6.45 19.21
N ILE A 111 12.24 6.28 18.12
CA ILE A 111 12.70 6.64 16.77
C ILE A 111 12.70 8.17 16.64
N ALA A 112 11.57 8.81 16.97
CA ALA A 112 11.47 10.25 17.02
C ALA A 112 12.49 10.87 17.99
N GLY A 113 12.76 10.19 19.11
CA GLY A 113 13.79 10.59 20.07
C GLY A 113 15.20 10.56 19.49
N ILE A 114 15.56 9.52 18.74
CA ILE A 114 16.86 9.43 18.05
C ILE A 114 17.03 10.56 17.03
N ASP A 115 16.02 10.80 16.19
CA ASP A 115 16.08 11.86 15.17
C ASP A 115 16.22 13.25 15.80
N LEU A 116 15.50 13.50 16.90
CA LEU A 116 15.61 14.75 17.67
C LEU A 116 16.96 14.89 18.36
N ALA A 117 17.51 13.81 18.92
CA ALA A 117 18.83 13.85 19.55
C ALA A 117 19.92 14.23 18.54
N ILE A 118 19.88 13.64 17.34
CA ILE A 118 20.84 13.90 16.26
C ILE A 118 20.73 15.33 15.75
N SER A 119 19.52 15.87 15.60
CA SER A 119 19.32 17.22 15.06
C SER A 119 19.56 18.30 16.10
N ALA A 120 19.08 18.13 17.33
CA ALA A 120 19.03 19.19 18.34
C ALA A 120 20.16 19.18 19.37
N HIS A 121 20.99 18.12 19.41
CA HIS A 121 22.16 17.96 20.28
C HIS A 121 21.86 18.33 21.75
N PRO A 122 21.01 17.57 22.46
CA PRO A 122 20.65 17.86 23.84
C PRO A 122 21.84 17.71 24.79
N ASP A 123 21.78 18.43 25.92
CA ASP A 123 22.77 18.32 27.01
C ASP A 123 22.54 17.09 27.90
N LEU A 124 21.32 16.52 27.88
CA LEU A 124 20.96 15.28 28.55
C LEU A 124 19.78 14.60 27.84
N ILE A 125 19.82 13.27 27.74
CA ILE A 125 18.71 12.46 27.23
C ILE A 125 18.12 11.71 28.41
N LEU A 126 16.82 11.91 28.63
CA LEU A 126 16.00 11.17 29.56
C LEU A 126 15.10 10.24 28.76
N CYS A 127 15.19 8.94 28.98
CA CYS A 127 14.45 7.95 28.19
C CYS A 127 13.66 7.02 29.09
N ASP A 128 12.37 6.86 28.81
CA ASP A 128 11.63 5.77 29.43
C ASP A 128 12.07 4.41 28.87
N ILE A 129 12.08 3.38 29.71
CA ILE A 129 12.44 2.02 29.27
C ILE A 129 11.26 1.36 28.57
N GLU A 130 10.06 1.52 29.13
CA GLU A 130 8.86 0.82 28.67
C GLU A 130 8.16 1.60 27.56
N MET A 131 8.66 1.49 26.33
CA MET A 131 8.05 2.09 25.15
C MET A 131 7.63 1.03 24.12
N PRO A 132 6.52 1.23 23.39
CA PRO A 132 6.14 0.37 22.28
C PRO A 132 7.10 0.51 21.10
N GLY A 133 7.33 -0.59 20.38
CA GLY A 133 8.26 -0.61 19.25
C GLY A 133 9.69 -0.85 19.73
N ILE A 134 10.52 0.20 19.73
CA ILE A 134 11.88 0.13 20.28
C ILE A 134 11.87 0.61 21.73
N ASP A 135 12.41 -0.20 22.63
CA ASP A 135 12.46 0.11 24.07
C ASP A 135 13.57 1.13 24.39
N GLY A 136 13.59 1.64 25.63
CA GLY A 136 14.59 2.64 26.04
C GLY A 136 16.03 2.14 26.03
N TYR A 137 16.23 0.82 26.17
CA TYR A 137 17.56 0.22 26.09
C TYR A 137 18.08 0.14 24.66
N GLU A 138 17.24 -0.26 23.72
CA GLU A 138 17.56 -0.23 22.30
C GLU A 138 17.77 1.20 21.82
N THR A 139 16.94 2.13 22.30
CA THR A 139 17.09 3.58 22.03
C THR A 139 18.42 4.09 22.53
N ALA A 140 18.81 3.81 23.77
CA ALA A 140 20.11 4.19 24.33
C ALA A 140 21.29 3.58 23.55
N THR A 141 21.20 2.29 23.18
CA THR A 141 22.22 1.60 22.39
C THR A 141 22.41 2.26 21.03
N ARG A 142 21.31 2.60 20.34
CA ARG A 142 21.35 3.28 19.04
C ARG A 142 21.91 4.69 19.17
N LEU A 143 21.49 5.47 20.16
CA LEU A 143 22.00 6.81 20.43
C LEU A 143 23.52 6.83 20.60
N ARG A 144 24.09 5.80 21.27
CA ARG A 144 25.54 5.62 21.44
C ARG A 144 26.31 5.29 20.16
N SER A 145 25.64 4.83 19.11
CA SER A 145 26.28 4.54 17.83
C SER A 145 26.51 5.80 16.97
N TYR A 146 25.88 6.92 17.33
CA TYR A 146 25.97 8.19 16.59
C TYR A 146 27.09 9.08 17.13
N ARG A 147 28.03 9.43 16.25
CA ARG A 147 29.13 10.37 16.56
C ARG A 147 28.57 11.72 16.99
N GLY A 148 29.03 12.22 18.13
CA GLY A 148 28.59 13.52 18.68
C GLY A 148 27.61 13.42 19.84
N LEU A 149 27.01 12.25 20.07
CA LEU A 149 26.19 11.94 21.24
C LEU A 149 26.93 11.08 22.28
N ASP A 150 28.19 10.72 22.01
CA ASP A 150 29.01 9.83 22.83
C ASP A 150 29.22 10.34 24.26
N GLN A 151 29.24 11.66 24.45
CA GLN A 151 29.44 12.30 25.77
C GLN A 151 28.15 12.77 26.44
N CYS A 152 27.04 12.80 25.68
CA CYS A 152 25.75 13.23 26.20
C CYS A 152 25.26 12.23 27.26
N PRO A 153 24.95 12.68 28.50
CA PRO A 153 24.40 11.81 29.53
C PRO A 153 23.08 11.17 29.07
N ILE A 154 22.99 9.85 29.09
CA ILE A 154 21.72 9.12 28.88
C ILE A 154 21.27 8.56 30.23
N VAL A 155 20.11 9.02 30.71
CA VAL A 155 19.49 8.59 31.96
C VAL A 155 18.19 7.88 31.63
N VAL A 156 18.02 6.66 32.11
CA VAL A 156 16.78 5.89 31.88
C VAL A 156 15.81 6.01 33.06
N LEU A 157 14.52 6.08 32.78
CA LEU A 157 13.46 5.96 33.78
C LEU A 157 13.03 4.48 33.88
N THR A 158 12.99 3.93 35.10
CA THR A 158 12.70 2.50 35.32
C THR A 158 11.58 2.30 36.34
N SER A 159 10.64 1.39 36.05
CA SER A 159 9.48 1.00 36.89
C SER A 159 9.80 -0.14 37.88
N HIS A 160 10.78 -0.99 37.55
CA HIS A 160 11.30 -2.09 38.36
C HIS A 160 12.79 -2.28 38.07
N GLY A 161 13.60 -2.10 39.11
CA GLY A 161 15.05 -1.99 39.00
C GLY A 161 15.75 -3.23 38.47
N ASP A 162 16.18 -3.16 37.21
CA ASP A 162 17.43 -3.78 36.80
C ASP A 162 18.48 -2.70 36.51
N ARG A 163 18.91 -2.08 37.62
CA ARG A 163 19.96 -1.05 37.66
C ARG A 163 21.25 -1.55 36.98
N GLY A 164 21.50 -2.86 37.08
CA GLY A 164 22.65 -3.51 36.49
C GLY A 164 22.58 -3.50 34.96
N LEU A 165 21.44 -3.90 34.40
CA LEU A 165 21.22 -3.89 32.96
C LEU A 165 21.29 -2.48 32.35
N SER A 166 20.62 -1.51 32.98
CA SER A 166 20.61 -0.12 32.50
C SER A 166 22.00 0.46 32.30
N LEU A 167 22.88 0.26 33.28
CA LEU A 167 24.25 0.77 33.25
C LEU A 167 25.16 -0.05 32.34
N SER A 168 24.82 -1.32 32.08
CA SER A 168 25.60 -2.20 31.19
C SER A 168 25.35 -1.94 29.70
N ILE A 169 24.18 -1.39 29.35
CA ILE A 169 23.76 -1.08 27.97
C ILE A 169 24.31 0.30 27.49
N GLY A 170 25.06 1.01 28.33
CA GLY A 170 25.68 2.29 27.98
C GLY A 170 24.90 3.52 28.44
N CYS A 171 23.93 3.34 29.34
CA CYS A 171 23.31 4.44 30.08
C CYS A 171 24.25 4.93 31.18
N ASP A 172 24.20 6.22 31.45
CA ASP A 172 25.06 6.90 32.43
C ASP A 172 24.43 6.97 33.82
N GLY A 173 23.14 6.63 33.93
CA GLY A 173 22.37 6.64 35.15
C GLY A 173 20.95 6.11 34.95
N TYR A 174 20.23 5.95 36.06
CA TYR A 174 18.81 5.61 36.07
C TYR A 174 18.07 6.44 37.13
N ILE A 175 16.77 6.62 36.94
CA ILE A 175 15.87 7.21 37.93
C ILE A 175 14.66 6.28 38.08
N GLU A 176 14.36 5.91 39.33
CA GLU A 176 13.27 4.99 39.65
C GLU A 176 11.92 5.74 39.65
N LYS A 177 10.92 5.19 38.96
CA LYS A 177 9.52 5.65 39.01
C LYS A 177 8.88 5.09 40.30
N PRO A 178 8.04 5.85 41.03
CA PRO A 178 7.51 7.17 40.67
C PRO A 178 8.51 8.31 40.91
N ILE A 179 8.47 9.31 40.03
CA ILE A 179 9.39 10.46 40.07
C ILE A 179 9.09 11.34 41.30
N ASP A 180 10.09 11.52 42.17
CA ASP A 180 10.04 12.53 43.24
C ASP A 180 10.27 13.94 42.64
N VAL A 181 9.18 14.67 42.41
CA VAL A 181 9.16 16.02 41.82
C VAL A 181 10.08 17.02 42.54
N ALA A 182 10.32 16.85 43.85
CA ALA A 182 11.19 17.74 44.60
C ALA A 182 12.67 17.49 44.29
N ARG A 183 13.07 16.23 44.16
CA ARG A 183 14.47 15.79 44.00
C ARG A 183 14.91 15.65 42.55
N PHE A 184 13.97 15.34 41.66
CA PHE A 184 14.23 14.99 40.26
C PHE A 184 15.07 16.03 39.48
N PRO A 185 14.75 17.34 39.53
CA PRO A 185 15.59 18.37 38.91
C PRO A 185 17.03 18.41 39.45
N GLY A 186 17.21 18.12 40.75
CA GLY A 186 18.52 18.08 41.39
C GLY A 186 19.37 16.91 40.88
N GLN A 187 18.75 15.74 40.72
CA GLN A 187 19.42 14.54 40.19
C GLN A 187 19.91 14.76 38.76
N LEU A 188 19.10 15.35 37.88
CA LEU A 188 19.52 15.64 36.50
C LEU A 188 20.71 16.63 36.45
N ARG A 189 20.77 17.60 37.37
CA ARG A 189 21.94 18.51 37.49
C ARG A 189 23.22 17.78 37.87
N GLU A 190 23.15 16.68 38.62
CA GLU A 190 24.34 15.89 38.93
C GLU A 190 24.90 15.22 37.66
N PHE A 191 24.03 14.67 36.82
CA PHE A 191 24.42 14.03 35.54
C PHE A 191 24.97 15.06 34.55
N LEU A 192 24.37 16.25 34.47
CA LEU A 192 24.88 17.38 33.69
C LEU A 192 26.27 17.85 34.18
N LYS A 193 26.57 17.72 35.48
CA LYS A 193 27.88 18.04 36.07
C LYS A 193 28.93 16.92 35.92
N GLY A 194 28.60 15.84 35.21
CA GLY A 194 29.54 14.75 34.94
C GLY A 194 29.43 13.54 35.86
N LYS A 195 28.39 13.44 36.71
CA LYS A 195 28.08 12.19 37.41
C LYS A 195 27.81 11.09 36.38
N ARG A 196 28.42 9.93 36.56
CA ARG A 196 28.24 8.72 35.75
C ARG A 196 28.23 7.51 36.68
N GLU A 197 27.17 6.72 36.62
CA GLU A 197 27.06 5.46 37.37
C GLU A 197 27.60 4.31 36.50
N LYS A 198 28.29 3.33 37.10
CA LYS A 198 28.86 2.17 36.38
C LYS A 198 28.72 0.90 37.19
N VAL A 199 28.47 -0.21 36.49
CA VAL A 199 28.45 -1.56 37.07
C VAL A 199 29.85 -2.14 37.06
N ARG A 200 30.19 -2.98 38.04
CA ARG A 200 31.50 -3.63 38.12
C ARG A 200 31.58 -4.77 37.09
N GLY A 201 32.72 -4.90 36.41
CA GLY A 201 32.88 -5.76 35.23
C GLY A 201 32.35 -7.21 35.30
N PRO A 202 32.39 -7.96 36.43
CA PRO A 202 31.80 -9.30 36.51
C PRO A 202 30.27 -9.31 36.38
N GLU A 203 29.61 -8.31 36.96
CA GLU A 203 28.14 -8.17 36.94
C GLU A 203 27.67 -7.65 35.59
N GLU A 204 28.37 -6.67 35.01
CA GLU A 204 28.08 -6.13 33.67
C GLU A 204 28.05 -7.22 32.59
N ARG A 205 29.05 -8.11 32.59
CA ARG A 205 29.10 -9.26 31.67
C ARG A 205 27.94 -10.23 31.86
N ARG A 206 27.40 -10.35 33.07
CA ARG A 206 26.25 -11.20 33.35
C ARG A 206 24.98 -10.58 32.76
N TYR A 207 24.74 -9.29 33.04
CA TYR A 207 23.57 -8.56 32.53
C TYR A 207 23.52 -8.53 31.00
N LEU A 208 24.67 -8.25 30.35
CA LEU A 208 24.74 -8.25 28.88
C LEU A 208 24.45 -9.63 28.28
N ARG A 209 24.90 -10.72 28.92
CA ARG A 209 24.60 -12.08 28.47
C ARG A 209 23.12 -12.41 28.62
N GLU A 210 22.53 -12.11 29.76
CA GLU A 210 21.10 -12.33 30.03
C GLU A 210 20.23 -11.53 29.05
N TYR A 211 20.60 -10.27 28.79
CA TYR A 211 19.90 -9.43 27.80
C TYR A 211 20.06 -9.93 26.37
N SER A 212 21.29 -10.24 25.95
CA SER A 212 21.54 -10.80 24.61
C SER A 212 20.79 -12.11 24.40
N GLN A 213 20.73 -12.97 25.41
CA GLN A 213 19.96 -14.20 25.35
C GLN A 213 18.45 -13.91 25.22
N SER A 214 17.91 -12.97 26.01
CA SER A 214 16.50 -12.58 25.91
C SER A 214 16.13 -11.98 24.55
N LEU A 215 17.04 -11.23 23.94
CA LEU A 215 16.85 -10.63 22.62
C LEU A 215 16.82 -11.71 21.52
N VAL A 216 17.75 -12.68 21.60
CA VAL A 216 17.77 -13.83 20.68
C VAL A 216 16.50 -14.64 20.82
N GLU A 217 16.05 -14.97 22.04
CA GLU A 217 14.82 -15.72 22.28
C GLU A 217 13.58 -14.99 21.73
N ARG A 218 13.50 -13.66 21.92
CA ARG A 218 12.42 -12.84 21.36
C ARG A 218 12.46 -12.84 19.84
N LEU A 219 13.63 -12.65 19.24
CA LEU A 219 13.81 -12.66 17.78
C LEU A 219 13.43 -14.01 17.19
N GLU A 220 13.87 -15.11 17.79
CA GLU A 220 13.50 -16.47 17.37
C GLU A 220 12.00 -16.73 17.48
N ALA A 221 11.32 -16.20 18.51
CA ALA A 221 9.87 -16.27 18.64
C ALA A 221 9.16 -15.50 17.51
N THR A 222 9.57 -14.25 17.26
CA THR A 222 9.03 -13.42 16.17
C THR A 222 9.26 -14.03 14.80
N VAL A 223 10.45 -14.57 14.54
CA VAL A 223 10.78 -15.24 13.28
C VAL A 223 9.91 -16.48 13.07
N ARG A 224 9.70 -17.29 14.12
CA ARG A 224 8.82 -18.47 14.06
C ARG A 224 7.36 -18.07 13.78
N GLU A 225 6.86 -17.05 14.47
CA GLU A 225 5.51 -16.54 14.26
C GLU A 225 5.32 -16.02 12.83
N LEU A 226 6.25 -15.19 12.35
CA LEU A 226 6.20 -14.63 11.00
C LEU A 226 6.27 -15.72 9.94
N THR A 227 7.13 -16.72 10.14
CA THR A 227 7.25 -17.87 9.24
C THR A 227 5.94 -18.67 9.19
N ALA A 228 5.32 -18.92 10.34
CA ALA A 228 4.04 -19.63 10.42
C ALA A 228 2.87 -18.83 9.83
N ALA A 229 2.85 -17.50 10.01
CA ALA A 229 1.87 -16.62 9.40
C ALA A 229 2.02 -16.60 7.88
N ASN A 230 3.25 -16.47 7.38
CA ASN A 230 3.55 -16.48 5.95
C ASN A 230 3.18 -17.84 5.30
N SER A 231 3.46 -18.96 5.96
CA SER A 231 3.06 -20.28 5.44
C SER A 231 1.54 -20.45 5.37
N ARG A 232 0.79 -19.92 6.34
CA ARG A 232 -0.68 -19.92 6.31
C ARG A 232 -1.23 -19.06 5.17
N LEU A 233 -0.69 -17.86 4.98
CA LEU A 233 -1.08 -16.98 3.87
C LEU A 233 -0.83 -17.65 2.52
N ARG A 234 0.34 -18.25 2.33
CA ARG A 234 0.67 -18.99 1.10
C ARG A 234 -0.22 -20.20 0.88
N ALA A 235 -0.56 -20.94 1.94
CA ALA A 235 -1.49 -22.06 1.84
C ALA A 235 -2.90 -21.60 1.43
N ALA A 236 -3.40 -20.51 2.02
CA ALA A 236 -4.69 -19.93 1.66
C ALA A 236 -4.72 -19.43 0.20
N ALA A 237 -3.65 -18.75 -0.24
CA ALA A 237 -3.52 -18.29 -1.62
C ALA A 237 -3.53 -19.46 -2.62
N ARG A 238 -2.77 -20.54 -2.35
CA ARG A 238 -2.78 -21.75 -3.19
C ARG A 238 -4.14 -22.41 -3.25
N SER A 239 -4.82 -22.56 -2.11
CA SER A 239 -6.15 -23.15 -2.05
C SER A 239 -7.17 -22.33 -2.83
N LYS A 240 -7.08 -20.98 -2.77
CA LYS A 240 -7.91 -20.07 -3.58
C LYS A 240 -7.71 -20.31 -5.08
N THR A 241 -6.47 -20.42 -5.54
CA THR A 241 -6.16 -20.68 -6.95
C THR A 241 -6.63 -22.06 -7.40
N GLU A 242 -6.36 -23.10 -6.62
CA GLU A 242 -6.79 -24.47 -6.91
C GLU A 242 -8.32 -24.57 -6.99
N PHE A 243 -9.03 -23.93 -6.05
CA PHE A 243 -10.49 -23.84 -6.08
C PHE A 243 -11.00 -23.19 -7.38
N MET A 244 -10.40 -22.08 -7.81
CA MET A 244 -10.80 -21.39 -9.04
C MET A 244 -10.51 -22.22 -10.30
N GLN A 245 -9.39 -22.92 -10.36
CA GLN A 245 -9.06 -23.82 -11.46
C GLN A 245 -10.04 -25.00 -11.55
N ASN A 246 -10.36 -25.62 -10.41
CA ASN A 246 -11.34 -26.70 -10.34
C ASN A 246 -12.73 -26.22 -10.76
N LEU A 247 -13.17 -25.07 -10.25
CA LEU A 247 -14.46 -24.46 -10.61
C LEU A 247 -14.53 -24.18 -12.11
N SER A 248 -13.45 -23.70 -12.73
CA SER A 248 -13.40 -23.50 -14.17
C SER A 248 -13.53 -24.78 -14.96
N HIS A 249 -12.82 -25.83 -14.57
CA HIS A 249 -12.93 -27.14 -15.23
C HIS A 249 -14.36 -27.71 -15.09
N GLU A 250 -14.96 -27.60 -13.90
CA GLU A 250 -16.33 -28.03 -13.63
C GLU A 250 -17.38 -27.24 -14.41
N LEU A 251 -17.15 -25.94 -14.67
CA LEU A 251 -18.06 -25.12 -15.48
C LEU A 251 -17.81 -25.27 -16.99
N ALA A 252 -16.57 -25.49 -17.41
CA ALA A 252 -16.23 -25.71 -18.83
C ALA A 252 -16.81 -27.03 -19.34
N THR A 253 -16.84 -28.07 -18.51
CA THR A 253 -17.35 -29.40 -18.86
C THR A 253 -18.81 -29.38 -19.35
N PRO A 254 -19.79 -28.77 -18.66
CA PRO A 254 -21.16 -28.63 -19.15
C PRO A 254 -21.30 -27.55 -20.23
N LEU A 255 -20.45 -26.51 -20.22
CA LEU A 255 -20.55 -25.41 -21.19
C LEU A 255 -20.07 -25.80 -22.59
N THR A 256 -19.04 -26.64 -22.69
CA THR A 256 -18.47 -27.12 -23.95
C THR A 256 -19.50 -27.80 -24.86
N PRO A 257 -20.30 -28.79 -24.40
CA PRO A 257 -21.33 -29.39 -25.22
C PRO A 257 -22.48 -28.42 -25.53
N ILE A 258 -22.86 -27.53 -24.60
CA ILE A 258 -23.88 -26.50 -24.87
C ILE A 258 -23.43 -25.61 -26.04
N ALA A 259 -22.21 -25.07 -25.98
CA ALA A 259 -21.65 -24.27 -27.05
C ALA A 259 -21.49 -25.07 -28.36
N GLY A 260 -21.12 -26.35 -28.27
CA GLY A 260 -21.03 -27.25 -29.41
C GLY A 260 -22.38 -27.48 -30.11
N TYR A 261 -23.44 -27.79 -29.35
CA TYR A 261 -24.78 -27.98 -29.87
C TYR A 261 -25.36 -26.70 -30.48
N LEU A 262 -25.11 -25.55 -29.85
CA LEU A 262 -25.50 -24.26 -30.42
C LEU A 262 -24.81 -24.00 -31.76
N LYS A 263 -23.51 -24.30 -31.89
CA LYS A 263 -22.79 -24.21 -33.18
C LYS A 263 -23.38 -25.14 -34.25
N ILE A 264 -23.77 -26.36 -33.88
CA ILE A 264 -24.38 -27.34 -34.78
C ILE A 264 -25.76 -26.87 -35.25
N LEU A 265 -26.60 -26.39 -34.33
CA LEU A 265 -27.92 -25.82 -34.63
C LEU A 265 -27.79 -24.60 -35.53
N ARG A 266 -26.88 -23.68 -35.20
CA ARG A 266 -26.61 -22.46 -35.99
C ARG A 266 -26.15 -22.76 -37.40
N ALA A 267 -25.43 -23.87 -37.59
CA ALA A 267 -24.95 -24.33 -38.89
C ALA A 267 -26.00 -25.12 -39.71
N GLY A 268 -27.22 -25.31 -39.17
CA GLY A 268 -28.29 -26.05 -39.84
C GLY A 268 -28.00 -27.55 -40.01
N LYS A 269 -27.01 -28.10 -39.30
CA LYS A 269 -26.57 -29.51 -39.47
C LYS A 269 -27.58 -30.54 -38.96
N THR A 270 -28.55 -30.12 -38.16
CA THR A 270 -29.65 -30.95 -37.63
C THR A 270 -30.99 -30.67 -38.32
N GLY A 271 -30.99 -29.88 -39.39
CA GLY A 271 -32.19 -29.44 -40.12
C GLY A 271 -32.27 -27.92 -40.26
N PRO A 272 -33.16 -27.42 -41.13
CA PRO A 272 -33.34 -25.98 -41.33
C PRO A 272 -33.91 -25.33 -40.07
N VAL A 273 -33.28 -24.23 -39.66
CA VAL A 273 -33.73 -23.36 -38.55
C VAL A 273 -34.44 -22.14 -39.15
N ASN A 274 -35.60 -21.77 -38.62
CA ASN A 274 -36.30 -20.56 -39.07
C ASN A 274 -35.63 -19.29 -38.52
N GLU A 275 -35.96 -18.11 -39.06
CA GLU A 275 -35.33 -16.84 -38.64
C GLU A 275 -35.49 -16.54 -37.14
N ALA A 276 -36.64 -16.88 -36.54
CA ALA A 276 -36.88 -16.66 -35.12
C ALA A 276 -35.99 -17.57 -34.25
N GLN A 277 -35.87 -18.84 -34.63
CA GLN A 277 -34.99 -19.81 -33.97
C GLN A 277 -33.52 -19.44 -34.14
N GLN A 278 -33.12 -18.95 -35.32
CA GLN A 278 -31.75 -18.48 -35.58
C GLN A 278 -31.37 -17.36 -34.61
N LYS A 279 -32.24 -16.35 -34.42
CA LYS A 279 -32.02 -15.26 -33.46
C LYS A 279 -31.86 -15.76 -32.01
N ILE A 280 -32.64 -16.77 -31.62
CA ILE A 280 -32.54 -17.37 -30.28
C ILE A 280 -31.21 -18.11 -30.12
N VAL A 281 -30.84 -18.95 -31.09
CA VAL A 281 -29.57 -19.71 -31.07
C VAL A 281 -28.38 -18.75 -31.04
N ASP A 282 -28.39 -17.69 -31.83
CA ASP A 282 -27.34 -16.67 -31.84
C ASP A 282 -27.22 -15.98 -30.47
N SER A 283 -28.34 -15.65 -29.83
CA SER A 283 -28.37 -15.05 -28.49
C SER A 283 -27.84 -16.01 -27.41
N MET A 284 -28.25 -17.28 -27.44
CA MET A 284 -27.76 -18.30 -26.53
C MET A 284 -26.25 -18.54 -26.71
N GLN A 285 -25.78 -18.55 -27.95
CA GLN A 285 -24.37 -18.74 -28.23
C GLN A 285 -23.53 -17.56 -27.76
N LEU A 286 -24.00 -16.33 -27.97
CA LEU A 286 -23.35 -15.14 -27.44
C LEU A 286 -23.27 -15.19 -25.90
N ALA A 287 -24.33 -15.63 -25.22
CA ALA A 287 -24.34 -15.79 -23.77
C ALA A 287 -23.35 -16.88 -23.29
N ALA A 288 -23.29 -18.03 -23.97
CA ALA A 288 -22.37 -19.12 -23.65
C ALA A 288 -20.90 -18.70 -23.84
N GLU A 289 -20.59 -18.02 -24.95
CA GLU A 289 -19.24 -17.49 -25.23
C GLU A 289 -18.81 -16.43 -24.19
N ARG A 290 -19.74 -15.57 -23.76
CA ARG A 290 -19.51 -14.60 -22.67
C ARG A 290 -19.23 -15.29 -21.34
N LEU A 291 -19.98 -16.34 -21.02
CA LEU A 291 -19.78 -17.09 -19.78
C LEU A 291 -18.41 -17.77 -19.75
N SER A 292 -18.02 -18.44 -20.84
CA SER A 292 -16.71 -19.09 -20.96
C SER A 292 -15.58 -18.08 -20.72
N ARG A 293 -15.61 -16.94 -21.44
CA ARG A 293 -14.59 -15.90 -21.29
C ARG A 293 -14.52 -15.32 -19.88
N THR A 294 -15.66 -15.22 -19.20
CA THR A 294 -15.71 -14.73 -17.82
C THR A 294 -15.06 -15.70 -16.85
N ILE A 295 -15.30 -17.00 -17.03
CA ILE A 295 -14.66 -18.06 -16.26
C ILE A 295 -13.15 -18.06 -16.52
N ASP A 296 -12.74 -18.01 -17.79
CA ASP A 296 -11.32 -17.98 -18.18
C ASP A 296 -10.60 -16.78 -17.53
N ASN A 297 -11.18 -15.58 -17.61
CA ASN A 297 -10.63 -14.38 -16.99
C ASN A 297 -10.55 -14.47 -15.46
N LEU A 298 -11.52 -15.15 -14.81
CA LEU A 298 -11.52 -15.34 -13.37
C LEU A 298 -10.38 -16.27 -12.93
N VAL A 299 -10.12 -17.34 -13.69
CA VAL A 299 -8.99 -18.25 -13.46
C VAL A 299 -7.67 -17.55 -13.68
N ASP A 300 -7.55 -16.80 -14.78
CA ASP A 300 -6.34 -16.04 -15.08
C ASP A 300 -6.03 -15.06 -13.94
N PHE A 301 -7.04 -14.31 -13.49
CA PHE A 301 -6.91 -13.41 -12.34
C PHE A 301 -6.50 -14.15 -11.05
N ALA A 302 -7.17 -15.26 -10.72
CA ALA A 302 -6.88 -16.03 -9.51
C ALA A 302 -5.50 -16.71 -9.52
N THR A 303 -4.98 -17.03 -10.72
CA THR A 303 -3.65 -17.62 -10.89
C THR A 303 -2.56 -16.54 -10.87
N LEU A 304 -2.86 -15.34 -11.37
CA LEU A 304 -1.97 -14.19 -11.30
C LEU A 304 -1.84 -13.65 -9.87
N GLU A 305 -2.94 -13.55 -9.12
CA GLU A 305 -2.96 -13.05 -7.73
C GLU A 305 -2.12 -13.90 -6.77
N SER A 306 -2.05 -15.22 -6.99
CA SER A 306 -1.24 -16.12 -6.15
C SER A 306 0.24 -16.16 -6.51
N GLY A 307 0.68 -15.35 -7.49
CA GLY A 307 2.04 -15.38 -8.02
C GLY A 307 2.36 -16.68 -8.76
N GLY A 308 1.36 -17.50 -9.09
CA GLY A 308 1.51 -18.83 -9.68
C GLY A 308 1.90 -18.83 -11.16
N TYR A 309 1.89 -17.67 -11.83
CA TYR A 309 2.33 -17.57 -13.21
C TYR A 309 3.84 -17.27 -13.29
N ALA A 310 4.63 -18.30 -13.59
CA ALA A 310 5.98 -18.09 -14.10
C ALA A 310 5.89 -17.32 -15.43
N ILE A 311 6.33 -16.06 -15.44
CA ILE A 311 6.46 -15.29 -16.68
C ILE A 311 7.60 -15.92 -17.48
N GLN A 312 7.28 -16.41 -18.67
CA GLN A 312 8.28 -16.90 -19.61
C GLN A 312 8.76 -15.72 -20.43
N ARG A 313 9.86 -15.10 -19.96
CA ARG A 313 10.44 -13.93 -20.64
C ARG A 313 11.33 -14.38 -21.78
N ASP A 314 11.07 -13.84 -22.97
CA ASP A 314 11.94 -13.94 -24.13
C ASP A 314 12.01 -12.58 -24.85
N PHE A 315 12.89 -12.47 -25.83
CA PHE A 315 12.87 -11.35 -26.75
C PHE A 315 11.67 -11.42 -27.67
N PHE A 316 11.00 -10.28 -27.87
CA PHE A 316 9.89 -10.16 -28.80
C PHE A 316 9.96 -8.84 -29.57
N ASP A 317 9.37 -8.80 -30.75
CA ASP A 317 9.22 -7.58 -31.54
C ASP A 317 7.92 -6.85 -31.14
N PRO A 318 8.00 -5.63 -30.55
CA PRO A 318 6.82 -4.89 -30.14
C PRO A 318 5.88 -4.51 -31.28
N GLN A 319 6.42 -4.29 -32.48
CA GLN A 319 5.65 -3.94 -33.65
C GLN A 319 4.90 -5.16 -34.20
N GLU A 320 5.53 -6.33 -34.22
CA GLU A 320 4.85 -7.58 -34.62
C GLU A 320 3.73 -7.94 -33.64
N LEU A 321 3.98 -7.82 -32.32
CA LEU A 321 2.96 -8.03 -31.30
C LEU A 321 1.77 -7.10 -31.53
N ALA A 322 2.01 -5.80 -31.71
CA ALA A 322 0.95 -4.81 -31.93
C ALA A 322 0.13 -5.07 -33.20
N ARG A 323 0.80 -5.42 -34.31
CA ARG A 323 0.14 -5.79 -35.56
C ARG A 323 -0.73 -7.03 -35.39
N ALA A 324 -0.22 -8.05 -34.71
CA ALA A 324 -0.96 -9.29 -34.46
C ALA A 324 -2.23 -9.05 -33.64
N VAL A 325 -2.19 -8.17 -32.63
CA VAL A 325 -3.38 -7.80 -31.85
C VAL A 325 -4.39 -7.04 -32.70
N ILE A 326 -3.94 -6.05 -33.48
CA ILE A 326 -4.83 -5.29 -34.37
C ILE A 326 -5.52 -6.21 -35.38
N ASP A 327 -4.79 -7.16 -35.97
CA ASP A 327 -5.35 -8.13 -36.91
C ASP A 327 -6.39 -9.05 -36.27
N GLU A 328 -6.16 -9.47 -35.03
CA GLU A 328 -7.11 -10.30 -34.27
C GLU A 328 -8.39 -9.54 -33.89
N GLU A 329 -8.29 -8.24 -33.60
CA GLU A 329 -9.42 -7.40 -33.17
C GLU A 329 -10.19 -6.74 -34.33
N LYS A 330 -9.62 -6.71 -35.55
CA LYS A 330 -10.25 -6.18 -36.77
C LYS A 330 -11.69 -6.65 -37.02
N PRO A 331 -12.04 -7.94 -36.88
CA PRO A 331 -13.42 -8.41 -37.12
C PRO A 331 -14.43 -7.78 -36.15
N LYS A 332 -14.06 -7.59 -34.87
CA LYS A 332 -14.92 -6.99 -33.86
C LYS A 332 -15.09 -5.49 -34.10
N ALA A 333 -14.00 -4.80 -34.43
CA ALA A 333 -14.05 -3.38 -34.80
C ALA A 333 -14.93 -3.14 -36.04
N LYS A 334 -14.78 -3.98 -37.08
CA LYS A 334 -15.61 -3.91 -38.30
C LYS A 334 -17.09 -4.12 -38.00
N ALA A 335 -17.44 -5.05 -37.10
CA ALA A 335 -18.83 -5.28 -36.70
C ALA A 335 -19.48 -4.04 -36.05
N ARG A 336 -18.68 -3.19 -35.39
CA ARG A 336 -19.12 -1.92 -34.79
C ARG A 336 -18.82 -0.68 -35.61
N ARG A 337 -18.30 -0.84 -36.84
CA ARG A 337 -17.85 0.26 -37.72
C ARG A 337 -16.80 1.16 -37.05
N ILE A 338 -15.88 0.57 -36.31
CA ILE A 338 -14.76 1.28 -35.68
C ILE A 338 -13.51 1.10 -36.54
N THR A 339 -12.77 2.19 -36.75
CA THR A 339 -11.47 2.18 -37.45
C THR A 339 -10.37 1.90 -36.44
N LEU A 340 -9.58 0.84 -36.66
CA LEU A 340 -8.40 0.55 -35.86
C LEU A 340 -7.16 1.15 -36.52
N GLU A 341 -6.43 1.96 -35.78
CA GLU A 341 -5.19 2.61 -36.21
C GLU A 341 -4.01 2.06 -35.40
N LEU A 342 -2.85 1.93 -36.04
CA LEU A 342 -1.60 1.52 -35.40
C LEU A 342 -0.51 2.51 -35.76
N THR A 343 0.08 3.12 -34.75
CA THR A 343 1.30 3.93 -34.86
C THR A 343 2.40 3.22 -34.08
N ALA A 344 3.40 2.68 -34.77
CA ALA A 344 4.52 2.01 -34.13
C ALA A 344 5.82 2.72 -34.51
N GLU A 345 6.51 3.27 -33.51
CA GLU A 345 7.84 3.85 -33.67
C GLU A 345 8.90 2.73 -33.72
N PRO A 346 10.06 2.93 -34.37
CA PRO A 346 11.16 1.98 -34.30
C PRO A 346 11.66 1.83 -32.86
N THR A 347 11.59 0.62 -32.32
CA THR A 347 12.03 0.29 -30.95
C THR A 347 12.99 -0.89 -30.97
N ASP A 348 13.83 -1.00 -29.95
CA ASP A 348 14.58 -2.23 -29.71
C ASP A 348 13.65 -3.39 -29.35
N PRO A 349 14.09 -4.66 -29.50
CA PRO A 349 13.32 -5.82 -29.05
C PRO A 349 12.95 -5.71 -27.57
N GLY A 350 11.67 -5.97 -27.26
CA GLY A 350 11.18 -6.04 -25.90
C GLY A 350 11.66 -7.29 -25.18
N TRP A 351 11.61 -7.29 -23.85
CA TRP A 351 11.92 -8.45 -23.00
C TRP A 351 10.73 -8.79 -22.12
N GLY A 352 10.07 -9.91 -22.39
CA GLY A 352 8.81 -10.25 -21.71
C GLY A 352 8.15 -11.51 -22.25
N ASP A 353 7.00 -11.86 -21.67
CA ASP A 353 6.13 -12.93 -22.15
C ASP A 353 5.20 -12.36 -23.22
N GLU A 354 5.59 -12.56 -24.49
CA GLU A 354 4.87 -12.04 -25.66
C GLU A 354 3.39 -12.42 -25.64
N ARG A 355 3.06 -13.66 -25.28
CA ARG A 355 1.69 -14.16 -25.25
C ARG A 355 0.85 -13.42 -24.22
N LYS A 356 1.39 -13.16 -23.03
CA LYS A 356 0.70 -12.40 -21.97
C LYS A 356 0.57 -10.93 -22.31
N LEU A 357 1.62 -10.32 -22.87
CA LEU A 357 1.56 -8.93 -23.32
C LEU A 357 0.54 -8.76 -24.44
N LYS A 358 0.47 -9.71 -25.37
CA LYS A 358 -0.58 -9.76 -26.40
C LYS A 358 -1.98 -9.80 -25.77
N GLN A 359 -2.19 -10.61 -24.73
CA GLN A 359 -3.44 -10.67 -23.97
C GLN A 359 -3.76 -9.32 -23.30
N ALA A 360 -2.79 -8.67 -22.68
CA ALA A 360 -2.97 -7.37 -22.03
C ALA A 360 -3.38 -6.29 -23.05
N VAL A 361 -2.64 -6.13 -24.15
CA VAL A 361 -2.96 -5.18 -25.22
C VAL A 361 -4.33 -5.50 -25.85
N GLY A 362 -4.64 -6.78 -26.06
CA GLY A 362 -5.95 -7.22 -26.54
C GLY A 362 -7.10 -6.81 -25.62
N ASN A 363 -6.94 -6.93 -24.30
CA ASN A 363 -7.93 -6.49 -23.32
C ASN A 363 -8.16 -4.97 -23.36
N LEU A 364 -7.11 -4.19 -23.58
CA LEU A 364 -7.21 -2.73 -23.73
C LEU A 364 -7.98 -2.36 -25.00
N ILE A 365 -7.63 -2.96 -26.14
CA ILE A 365 -8.29 -2.68 -27.44
C ILE A 365 -9.75 -3.14 -27.44
N ASP A 366 -10.03 -4.34 -26.90
CA ASP A 366 -11.41 -4.85 -26.82
C ASP A 366 -12.30 -3.92 -25.98
N ASN A 367 -11.75 -3.32 -24.91
CA ASN A 367 -12.45 -2.28 -24.16
C ASN A 367 -12.63 -0.99 -24.96
N ALA A 368 -11.58 -0.47 -25.61
CA ALA A 368 -11.69 0.72 -26.45
C ALA A 368 -12.76 0.57 -27.55
N ILE A 369 -12.81 -0.60 -28.22
CA ILE A 369 -13.85 -0.95 -29.20
C ILE A 369 -15.23 -1.00 -28.54
N LYS A 370 -15.33 -1.61 -27.36
CA LYS A 370 -16.61 -1.75 -26.64
C LYS A 370 -17.20 -0.40 -26.24
N PHE A 371 -16.35 0.56 -25.93
CA PHE A 371 -16.74 1.81 -25.29
C PHE A 371 -16.77 3.00 -26.25
N SER A 372 -16.27 2.83 -27.48
CA SER A 372 -16.36 3.85 -28.52
C SER A 372 -17.68 3.80 -29.32
N PRO A 373 -18.21 4.96 -29.76
CA PRO A 373 -19.42 5.03 -30.58
C PRO A 373 -19.20 4.45 -32.00
N HIS A 374 -20.28 4.12 -32.70
CA HIS A 374 -20.17 3.60 -34.08
C HIS A 374 -19.60 4.66 -35.02
N GLY A 375 -18.68 4.28 -35.91
CA GLY A 375 -18.03 5.21 -36.85
C GLY A 375 -16.81 5.95 -36.30
N SER A 376 -16.37 5.61 -35.08
CA SER A 376 -15.20 6.20 -34.42
C SER A 376 -13.88 5.51 -34.78
N SER A 377 -12.78 6.07 -34.29
CA SER A 377 -11.44 5.51 -34.38
C SER A 377 -10.89 5.12 -33.00
N VAL A 378 -10.13 4.03 -32.97
CA VAL A 378 -9.33 3.58 -31.82
C VAL A 378 -7.88 3.44 -32.30
N LEU A 379 -6.94 4.02 -31.56
CA LEU A 379 -5.52 4.02 -31.91
C LEU A 379 -4.71 3.21 -30.89
N LEU A 380 -3.90 2.28 -31.37
CA LEU A 380 -2.79 1.69 -30.62
C LEU A 380 -1.51 2.41 -31.01
N ARG A 381 -0.81 2.99 -30.03
CA ARG A 381 0.55 3.53 -30.20
C ARG A 381 1.55 2.66 -29.45
N VAL A 382 2.64 2.33 -30.12
CA VAL A 382 3.80 1.65 -29.53
C VAL A 382 5.02 2.53 -29.75
N SER A 383 5.69 2.84 -28.64
CA SER A 383 6.94 3.62 -28.62
C SER A 383 7.85 3.05 -27.55
N GLY A 384 9.13 3.37 -27.60
CA GLY A 384 10.07 2.88 -26.60
C GLY A 384 11.40 3.59 -26.67
N ASP A 385 12.10 3.59 -25.55
CA ASP A 385 13.46 4.08 -25.42
C ASP A 385 14.36 2.99 -24.82
N ALA A 386 15.59 3.35 -24.44
CA ALA A 386 16.54 2.41 -23.86
C ALA A 386 16.09 1.84 -22.51
N LEU A 387 15.16 2.48 -21.79
CA LEU A 387 14.74 2.12 -20.44
C LEU A 387 13.39 1.40 -20.41
N ARG A 388 12.46 1.79 -21.28
CA ARG A 388 11.10 1.26 -21.27
C ARG A 388 10.46 1.16 -22.65
N LEU A 389 9.50 0.26 -22.75
CA LEU A 389 8.61 0.08 -23.89
C LEU A 389 7.20 0.50 -23.47
N ASP A 390 6.62 1.47 -24.17
CA ASP A 390 5.34 2.10 -23.92
C ASP A 390 4.26 1.59 -24.91
N PHE A 391 3.11 1.20 -24.38
CA PHE A 391 1.90 0.84 -25.14
C PHE A 391 0.75 1.76 -24.72
N GLU A 392 0.14 2.45 -25.67
CA GLU A 392 -0.93 3.40 -25.41
C GLU A 392 -2.13 3.12 -26.30
N VAL A 393 -3.31 2.99 -25.71
CA VAL A 393 -4.57 2.80 -26.43
C VAL A 393 -5.46 4.00 -26.21
N TYR A 394 -5.85 4.64 -27.30
CA TYR A 394 -6.71 5.83 -27.33
C TYR A 394 -8.08 5.49 -27.93
N ASP A 395 -9.14 6.01 -27.31
CA ASP A 395 -10.52 5.80 -27.75
C ASP A 395 -11.31 7.12 -27.87
N GLN A 396 -12.44 7.06 -28.58
CA GLN A 396 -13.36 8.19 -28.78
C GLN A 396 -14.69 7.99 -28.05
N GLY A 397 -14.68 7.21 -26.97
CA GLY A 397 -15.83 6.96 -26.11
C GLY A 397 -16.23 8.17 -25.27
N GLU A 398 -17.17 7.94 -24.37
CA GLU A 398 -17.69 8.95 -23.42
C GLU A 398 -16.67 9.33 -22.32
N GLY A 399 -15.56 8.59 -22.24
CA GLY A 399 -14.55 8.74 -21.20
C GLY A 399 -14.92 8.06 -19.88
N LEU A 400 -14.10 8.33 -18.87
CA LEU A 400 -14.19 7.96 -17.47
C LEU A 400 -14.24 9.25 -16.63
N LEU A 401 -14.94 9.21 -15.48
CA LEU A 401 -14.80 10.25 -14.46
C LEU A 401 -13.41 10.17 -13.80
N ALA A 402 -12.96 11.27 -13.22
CA ALA A 402 -11.61 11.38 -12.66
C ALA A 402 -11.33 10.35 -11.55
N ASP A 403 -12.33 10.05 -10.71
CA ASP A 403 -12.25 9.07 -9.64
C ASP A 403 -12.46 7.61 -10.13
N GLU A 404 -12.95 7.42 -11.35
CA GLU A 404 -13.09 6.11 -11.98
C GLU A 404 -11.80 5.66 -12.69
N ALA A 405 -11.00 6.60 -13.19
CA ALA A 405 -9.74 6.31 -13.88
C ALA A 405 -8.74 5.51 -13.02
N GLU A 406 -8.73 5.73 -11.70
CA GLU A 406 -7.91 4.96 -10.76
C GLU A 406 -8.52 3.58 -10.45
N LYS A 407 -9.85 3.49 -10.37
CA LYS A 407 -10.60 2.28 -9.99
C LYS A 407 -10.86 1.34 -11.17
N VAL A 408 -10.65 1.77 -12.40
CA VAL A 408 -10.94 0.99 -13.61
C VAL A 408 -10.14 -0.32 -13.69
N PHE A 409 -9.05 -0.41 -12.92
CA PHE A 409 -8.23 -1.62 -12.79
C PHE A 409 -8.61 -2.50 -11.60
N ASP A 410 -9.63 -2.13 -10.82
CA ASP A 410 -10.13 -2.94 -9.71
C ASP A 410 -11.01 -4.09 -10.23
N PRO A 411 -10.89 -5.30 -9.65
CA PRO A 411 -11.69 -6.44 -10.08
C PRO A 411 -13.19 -6.18 -9.99
N PHE A 412 -13.92 -6.55 -11.05
CA PHE A 412 -15.38 -6.40 -11.15
C PHE A 412 -15.88 -4.95 -11.14
N PHE A 413 -14.99 -3.97 -11.21
CA PHE A 413 -15.38 -2.57 -11.31
C PHE A 413 -16.00 -2.29 -12.69
N HIS A 414 -17.08 -1.50 -12.67
CA HIS A 414 -17.76 -1.00 -13.87
C HIS A 414 -17.98 0.49 -13.65
N ALA A 415 -17.49 1.33 -14.56
CA ALA A 415 -17.73 2.77 -14.52
C ALA A 415 -19.22 3.06 -14.74
N ASP A 416 -19.79 3.97 -13.94
CA ASP A 416 -21.20 4.37 -14.03
C ASP A 416 -21.35 5.34 -15.20
N ARG A 417 -22.08 4.94 -16.24
CA ARG A 417 -22.30 5.75 -17.43
C ARG A 417 -23.58 6.56 -17.35
N VAL A 418 -23.56 7.76 -17.94
CA VAL A 418 -24.75 8.61 -18.10
C VAL A 418 -25.62 8.04 -19.22
N GLY A 419 -26.45 7.06 -18.89
CA GLY A 419 -27.31 6.36 -19.85
C GLY A 419 -27.33 4.86 -19.53
N ASP A 420 -28.50 4.37 -19.14
CA ASP A 420 -28.75 3.18 -18.32
C ASP A 420 -28.59 1.82 -19.05
N GLU A 421 -27.56 1.67 -19.89
CA GLU A 421 -27.16 0.37 -20.44
C GLU A 421 -25.80 -0.03 -19.90
N ARG A 422 -25.79 -0.88 -18.86
CA ARG A 422 -24.58 -1.56 -18.37
C ARG A 422 -23.84 -2.16 -19.56
N ALA A 423 -22.65 -1.64 -19.84
CA ALA A 423 -21.85 -2.12 -20.95
C ALA A 423 -21.46 -3.59 -20.74
N PRO A 424 -21.46 -4.41 -21.82
CA PRO A 424 -21.21 -5.84 -21.70
C PRO A 424 -19.74 -6.15 -21.37
N GLY A 425 -19.50 -6.66 -20.16
CA GLY A 425 -18.19 -7.14 -19.70
C GLY A 425 -18.28 -7.71 -18.28
N ALA A 426 -17.28 -8.50 -17.88
CA ALA A 426 -17.19 -9.04 -16.51
C ALA A 426 -16.40 -8.12 -15.54
N GLY A 427 -15.85 -7.00 -16.03
CA GLY A 427 -14.98 -6.12 -15.25
C GLY A 427 -13.61 -6.74 -14.89
N LEU A 428 -13.15 -7.76 -15.63
CA LEU A 428 -11.89 -8.46 -15.33
C LEU A 428 -10.75 -8.19 -16.34
N GLY A 429 -11.04 -7.61 -17.50
CA GLY A 429 -10.03 -7.42 -18.56
C GLY A 429 -8.88 -6.48 -18.18
N LEU A 430 -9.21 -5.30 -17.60
CA LEU A 430 -8.21 -4.32 -17.15
C LEU A 430 -7.44 -4.78 -15.90
N PRO A 431 -8.09 -5.39 -14.89
CA PRO A 431 -7.37 -6.04 -13.79
C PRO A 431 -6.34 -7.08 -14.25
N VAL A 432 -6.70 -7.93 -15.23
CA VAL A 432 -5.77 -8.91 -15.81
C VAL A 432 -4.62 -8.20 -16.54
N ALA A 433 -4.90 -7.16 -17.32
CA ALA A 433 -3.87 -6.37 -17.98
C ALA A 433 -2.91 -5.74 -16.95
N LYS A 434 -3.43 -5.18 -15.86
CA LYS A 434 -2.62 -4.63 -14.76
C LYS A 434 -1.69 -5.65 -14.15
N GLN A 435 -2.19 -6.84 -13.80
CA GLN A 435 -1.36 -7.91 -13.25
C GLN A 435 -0.28 -8.38 -14.22
N VAL A 436 -0.60 -8.50 -15.51
CA VAL A 436 0.40 -8.84 -16.54
C VAL A 436 1.50 -7.79 -16.57
N VAL A 437 1.15 -6.51 -16.61
CA VAL A 437 2.10 -5.39 -16.67
C VAL A 437 2.98 -5.33 -15.41
N GLU A 438 2.38 -5.39 -14.22
CA GLU A 438 3.10 -5.37 -12.94
C GLU A 438 4.04 -6.55 -12.80
N ALA A 439 3.64 -7.73 -13.28
CA ALA A 439 4.49 -8.91 -13.27
C ALA A 439 5.71 -8.76 -14.21
N HIS A 440 5.62 -7.93 -15.25
CA HIS A 440 6.76 -7.52 -16.08
C HIS A 440 7.61 -6.41 -15.45
N GLY A 441 7.28 -5.93 -14.25
CA GLY A 441 7.96 -4.80 -13.61
C GLY A 441 7.53 -3.44 -14.16
N GLY A 442 6.40 -3.41 -14.87
CA GLY A 442 5.84 -2.22 -15.49
C GLY A 442 4.79 -1.50 -14.65
N HIS A 443 4.17 -0.49 -15.24
CA HIS A 443 3.03 0.23 -14.67
C HIS A 443 1.97 0.53 -15.72
N ILE A 444 0.69 0.44 -15.34
CA ILE A 444 -0.48 0.74 -16.17
C ILE A 444 -1.32 1.84 -15.51
N TRP A 445 -1.87 2.74 -16.32
CA TRP A 445 -2.74 3.82 -15.87
C TRP A 445 -3.77 4.20 -16.95
N ALA A 446 -4.77 4.97 -16.54
CA ALA A 446 -5.79 5.51 -17.43
C ALA A 446 -5.93 7.02 -17.24
N GLU A 447 -6.24 7.72 -18.32
CA GLU A 447 -6.51 9.16 -18.36
C GLU A 447 -7.76 9.41 -19.18
N SER A 448 -8.67 10.23 -18.66
CA SER A 448 -9.88 10.64 -19.38
C SER A 448 -10.31 12.06 -18.98
N PRO A 449 -10.47 12.99 -19.94
CA PRO A 449 -9.98 12.88 -21.32
C PRO A 449 -8.44 12.82 -21.37
N PRO A 450 -7.82 12.37 -22.48
CA PRO A 450 -6.37 12.30 -22.59
C PRO A 450 -5.75 13.70 -22.49
N LYS A 451 -4.76 13.88 -21.62
CA LYS A 451 -4.07 15.18 -21.48
C LYS A 451 -3.32 15.59 -22.74
N ASN A 452 -2.69 14.60 -23.38
CA ASN A 452 -1.92 14.78 -24.60
C ASN A 452 -2.57 13.99 -25.75
N GLN A 453 -2.87 14.69 -26.83
CA GLN A 453 -3.38 14.09 -28.05
C GLN A 453 -2.23 13.50 -28.88
N PRO A 454 -2.40 12.30 -29.46
CA PRO A 454 -1.42 11.73 -30.37
C PRO A 454 -1.44 12.48 -31.71
N ASP A 455 -0.33 12.42 -32.46
CA ASP A 455 -0.28 12.93 -33.84
C ASP A 455 -1.08 11.99 -34.75
N SER A 456 -2.39 12.25 -34.84
CA SER A 456 -3.35 11.50 -35.64
C SER A 456 -4.34 12.44 -36.32
N ARG A 457 -4.98 11.94 -37.38
CA ARG A 457 -6.06 12.64 -38.09
C ARG A 457 -7.34 12.76 -37.26
N HIS A 458 -7.43 12.02 -36.16
CA HIS A 458 -8.60 11.95 -35.31
C HIS A 458 -8.31 12.52 -33.92
N HIS A 459 -9.29 13.21 -33.36
CA HIS A 459 -9.26 13.70 -31.98
C HIS A 459 -9.85 12.65 -31.05
N PHE A 460 -9.11 12.24 -30.02
CA PHE A 460 -9.54 11.20 -29.08
C PHE A 460 -10.15 11.82 -27.82
N SER A 461 -11.48 11.89 -27.78
CA SER A 461 -12.26 12.51 -26.70
C SER A 461 -12.56 11.57 -25.52
N GLY A 462 -12.30 10.27 -25.67
CA GLY A 462 -12.65 9.25 -24.69
C GLY A 462 -11.56 9.05 -23.65
N ALA A 463 -11.07 7.83 -23.49
CA ALA A 463 -9.97 7.54 -22.58
C ALA A 463 -8.66 7.23 -23.33
N LYS A 464 -7.55 7.43 -22.61
CA LYS A 464 -6.24 6.88 -22.90
C LYS A 464 -5.93 5.86 -21.81
N VAL A 465 -5.78 4.60 -22.17
CA VAL A 465 -5.22 3.57 -21.26
C VAL A 465 -3.83 3.24 -21.75
N ALA A 466 -2.85 3.39 -20.87
CA ALA A 466 -1.45 3.24 -21.23
C ALA A 466 -0.70 2.40 -20.20
N PHE A 467 0.30 1.65 -20.66
CA PHE A 467 1.24 0.98 -19.79
C PHE A 467 2.64 1.01 -20.35
N TRP A 468 3.63 0.86 -19.48
CA TRP A 468 5.02 0.64 -19.86
C TRP A 468 5.58 -0.60 -19.19
N ILE A 469 6.56 -1.24 -19.82
CA ILE A 469 7.39 -2.31 -19.24
C ILE A 469 8.88 -1.96 -19.40
N PRO A 470 9.74 -2.36 -18.46
CA PRO A 470 11.18 -2.11 -18.57
C PRO A 470 11.81 -2.92 -19.71
N THR A 471 12.80 -2.35 -20.38
CA THR A 471 13.69 -3.11 -21.27
C THR A 471 14.60 -4.04 -20.45
N LYS A 472 15.19 -5.07 -21.07
CA LYS A 472 15.96 -6.14 -20.40
C LYS A 472 16.97 -5.62 -19.37
N GLU A 473 17.64 -4.52 -19.66
CA GLU A 473 18.72 -3.96 -18.84
C GLU A 473 18.23 -3.40 -17.49
N HIS A 474 16.93 -3.12 -17.38
CA HIS A 474 16.28 -2.53 -16.19
C HIS A 474 15.13 -3.37 -15.63
N ALA A 475 14.95 -4.60 -16.12
CA ALA A 475 13.95 -5.51 -15.59
C ALA A 475 14.32 -5.89 -14.14
N PRO A 476 13.37 -5.86 -13.17
CA PRO A 476 13.66 -6.24 -11.79
C PRO A 476 14.20 -7.68 -11.75
N GLU A 477 15.28 -7.91 -11.00
CA GLU A 477 15.76 -9.26 -10.71
C GLU A 477 14.58 -10.06 -10.13
N GLN A 478 14.32 -11.25 -10.71
CA GLN A 478 13.37 -12.16 -10.08
C GLN A 478 13.81 -12.37 -8.63
N PRO A 479 12.89 -12.41 -7.65
CA PRO A 479 13.24 -12.90 -6.33
C PRO A 479 13.75 -14.33 -6.53
N GLN A 480 15.07 -14.52 -6.44
CA GLN A 480 15.64 -15.84 -6.41
C GLN A 480 15.00 -16.56 -5.21
N PRO A 481 14.50 -17.80 -5.35
CA PRO A 481 14.16 -18.57 -4.18
C PRO A 481 15.40 -18.61 -3.32
N THR A 482 15.33 -18.01 -2.13
CA THR A 482 16.45 -17.97 -1.20
C THR A 482 16.86 -19.43 -0.97
N PRO A 483 18.09 -19.85 -1.34
CA PRO A 483 18.52 -21.20 -1.08
C PRO A 483 18.41 -21.41 0.42
N PHE A 484 17.63 -22.40 0.86
CA PHE A 484 17.68 -22.82 2.26
C PHE A 484 19.15 -23.08 2.60
N PRO A 485 19.69 -22.51 3.69
CA PRO A 485 21.04 -22.83 4.11
C PRO A 485 21.10 -24.35 4.31
N GLN A 486 21.95 -25.02 3.53
CA GLN A 486 22.18 -26.44 3.70
C GLN A 486 22.63 -26.67 5.15
N PRO A 487 22.08 -27.68 5.85
CA PRO A 487 22.54 -28.00 7.18
C PRO A 487 24.05 -28.28 7.13
N LEU A 488 24.79 -27.59 8.00
CA LEU A 488 26.22 -27.81 8.18
C LEU A 488 26.46 -29.31 8.40
N PRO A 489 27.47 -29.92 7.76
CA PRO A 489 27.77 -31.32 7.98
C PRO A 489 28.07 -31.54 9.46
N GLU A 490 27.37 -32.50 10.07
CA GLU A 490 27.58 -32.93 11.44
C GLU A 490 29.08 -33.20 11.63
N GLY A 491 29.72 -32.37 12.45
CA GLY A 491 31.10 -32.56 12.85
C GLY A 491 31.22 -33.90 13.55
N GLY A 492 31.76 -34.88 12.85
CA GLY A 492 32.12 -36.17 13.42
C GLY A 492 33.12 -35.96 14.55
N THR A 493 32.70 -36.29 15.76
CA THR A 493 33.60 -36.53 16.88
C THR A 493 34.46 -37.74 16.55
N SER A 494 35.77 -37.54 16.42
CA SER A 494 36.79 -38.58 16.62
C SER A 494 37.56 -38.30 17.89
#